data_AF-G5A6N5-F1
#
_entry.id   AF-G5A6N5-F1
#
_cell.length_a   1.000
_cell.length_b   1.000
_cell.length_c   1.000
_cell.angle_alpha   90.00
_cell.angle_beta   90.00
_cell.angle_gamma   90.00
#
_symmetry.space_group_name_H-M   'P 1'
#
loop_
_entity.id
_entity.type
_entity.pdbx_description
1 polymer ?
#
loop_
_entity_poly.entity_id
_entity_poly.type
_entity_poly.pdbx_seq_one_letter_code
_entity_poly.pdbx_strand_id
1 'polypeptide(L)'
;SAFEVDIDEGASVSALKKAIQSEKPNKLKDIDAGDLQLFLAKTADGAWLSDESDAALELEEGKRHAVIQTLINGEPMKATKTLQYWLFGKTKMLPPSTDQIHVLVVV
;
A
#
# COMPACT_ATOMS: atom_id res chain seq x y z
N SER A 1 -6.54 -10.70 -1.21
CA SER A 1 -5.28 -11.34 -1.64
C SER A 1 -4.28 -10.25 -2.01
N ALA A 2 -3.06 -10.37 -1.49
CA ALA A 2 -1.92 -9.57 -1.95
C ALA A 2 -1.59 -9.85 -3.44
N PHE A 3 -0.84 -8.94 -4.07
CA PHE A 3 -0.28 -9.10 -5.41
C PHE A 3 0.95 -8.21 -5.57
N GLU A 4 1.87 -8.62 -6.42
CA GLU A 4 3.09 -7.89 -6.73
C GLU A 4 2.84 -6.81 -7.80
N VAL A 5 3.58 -5.71 -7.70
CA VAL A 5 3.63 -4.65 -8.71
C VAL A 5 5.09 -4.28 -8.92
N ASP A 6 5.61 -4.53 -10.12
CA ASP A 6 6.95 -4.09 -10.51
C ASP A 6 6.92 -2.62 -10.94
N ILE A 7 7.67 -1.77 -10.23
CA ILE A 7 7.73 -0.34 -10.50
C ILE A 7 9.03 0.27 -9.97
N ASP A 8 9.57 1.22 -10.74
CA ASP A 8 10.74 2.00 -10.36
C ASP A 8 10.47 2.84 -9.10
N GLU A 9 11.40 2.86 -8.15
CA GLU A 9 11.25 3.62 -6.90
C GLU A 9 11.20 5.15 -7.12
N GLY A 10 11.81 5.64 -8.20
CA GLY A 10 11.75 7.03 -8.62
C GLY A 10 10.41 7.41 -9.24
N ALA A 11 9.56 6.44 -9.56
CA ALA A 11 8.22 6.69 -10.08
C ALA A 11 7.33 7.39 -9.04
N SER A 12 6.35 8.16 -9.53
CA SER A 12 5.37 8.82 -8.69
C SER A 12 4.34 7.84 -8.14
N VAL A 13 3.70 8.22 -7.03
CA VAL A 13 2.52 7.51 -6.51
C VAL A 13 1.40 7.44 -7.55
N SER A 14 1.25 8.47 -8.41
CA SER A 14 0.30 8.39 -9.53
C SER A 14 0.63 7.28 -10.54
N ALA A 15 1.90 6.98 -10.77
CA ALA A 15 2.31 5.86 -11.62
C ALA A 15 1.99 4.53 -10.94
N LEU A 16 2.24 4.40 -9.62
CA LEU A 16 1.88 3.21 -8.84
C LEU A 16 0.36 2.94 -8.89
N LYS A 17 -0.47 3.97 -8.73
CA LYS A 17 -1.94 3.81 -8.83
C LYS A 17 -2.36 3.24 -10.19
N LYS A 18 -1.74 3.69 -11.29
CA LYS A 18 -1.99 3.16 -12.64
C LYS A 18 -1.53 1.72 -12.81
N ALA A 19 -0.38 1.37 -12.24
CA ALA A 19 0.13 0.00 -12.26
C ALA A 19 -0.83 -0.94 -11.50
N ILE A 20 -1.27 -0.54 -10.30
CA ILE A 20 -2.27 -1.28 -9.51
C ILE A 20 -3.58 -1.49 -10.28
N GLN A 21 -4.10 -0.45 -10.93
CA GLN A 21 -5.31 -0.54 -11.76
C GLN A 21 -5.15 -1.58 -12.88
N SER A 22 -3.98 -1.56 -13.53
CA SER A 22 -3.63 -2.48 -14.63
C SER A 22 -3.51 -3.94 -14.18
N GLU A 23 -3.03 -4.18 -12.96
CA GLU A 23 -2.91 -5.54 -12.39
C GLU A 23 -4.25 -6.15 -11.96
N LYS A 24 -5.27 -5.32 -11.72
CA LYS A 24 -6.61 -5.76 -11.30
C LYS A 24 -7.70 -5.27 -12.25
N PRO A 25 -7.61 -5.56 -13.56
CA PRO A 25 -8.48 -4.96 -14.57
C PRO A 25 -9.95 -5.33 -14.33
N ASN A 26 -10.25 -6.52 -13.84
CA ASN A 26 -11.63 -6.94 -13.56
C ASN A 26 -12.23 -6.30 -12.31
N LYS A 27 -11.40 -6.03 -11.28
CA LYS A 27 -11.86 -5.48 -10.00
C LYS A 27 -11.87 -3.96 -9.99
N LEU A 28 -11.01 -3.33 -10.80
CA LEU A 28 -10.82 -1.88 -10.87
C LEU A 28 -11.23 -1.29 -12.23
N LYS A 29 -11.95 -2.04 -13.10
CA LYS A 29 -12.38 -1.58 -14.44
C LYS A 29 -13.14 -0.26 -14.45
N ASP A 30 -13.96 -0.02 -13.43
CA ASP A 30 -14.85 1.14 -13.33
C ASP A 30 -14.32 2.19 -12.34
N ILE A 31 -13.08 2.02 -11.85
CA ILE A 31 -12.46 2.89 -10.85
C ILE A 31 -11.25 3.53 -11.50
N ASP A 32 -11.24 4.87 -11.58
CA ASP A 32 -10.09 5.58 -12.11
C ASP A 32 -8.88 5.42 -11.17
N ALA A 33 -7.69 5.28 -11.75
CA ALA A 33 -6.45 5.25 -10.96
C ALA A 33 -6.31 6.49 -10.06
N GLY A 34 -6.94 7.63 -10.39
CA GLY A 34 -6.95 8.82 -9.54
C GLY A 34 -7.63 8.61 -8.19
N ASP A 35 -8.68 7.79 -8.17
CA ASP A 35 -9.57 7.56 -7.03
C ASP A 35 -8.99 6.60 -6.00
N LEU A 36 -8.03 5.75 -6.41
CA LEU A 36 -7.34 4.85 -5.49
C LEU A 36 -6.63 5.64 -4.38
N GLN A 37 -6.88 5.30 -3.12
CA GLN A 37 -6.13 5.83 -1.99
C GLN A 37 -5.10 4.80 -1.54
N LEU A 38 -3.84 5.21 -1.47
CA LEU A 38 -2.74 4.34 -1.06
C LEU A 38 -2.26 4.76 0.33
N PHE A 39 -2.06 3.79 1.22
CA PHE A 39 -1.58 4.03 2.59
C PHE A 39 -0.38 3.13 2.87
N LEU A 40 0.58 3.63 3.65
CA LEU A 40 1.71 2.82 4.08
C LEU A 40 1.25 1.78 5.11
N ALA A 41 1.55 0.52 4.84
CA ALA A 41 1.25 -0.59 5.72
C ALA A 41 2.34 -0.72 6.81
N LYS A 42 2.48 0.30 7.67
CA LYS A 42 3.49 0.34 8.72
C LYS A 42 2.87 0.29 10.11
N THR A 43 3.46 -0.47 11.03
CA THR A 43 3.04 -0.54 12.43
C THR A 43 3.28 0.79 13.17
N ALA A 44 2.70 0.92 14.36
CA ALA A 44 2.93 2.06 15.23
C ALA A 44 4.41 2.23 15.60
N ASP A 45 5.14 1.11 15.72
CA ASP A 45 6.56 1.07 16.06
C ASP A 45 7.49 1.35 14.87
N GLY A 46 6.92 1.63 13.68
CA GLY A 46 7.70 1.94 12.49
C GLY A 46 8.33 0.71 11.84
N ALA A 47 7.66 -0.45 11.90
CA ALA A 47 7.99 -1.64 11.13
C ALA A 47 6.97 -1.85 10.01
N TRP A 48 7.31 -2.59 8.95
CA TRP A 48 6.34 -2.98 7.93
C TRP A 48 5.37 -4.04 8.47
N LEU A 49 4.16 -4.09 7.94
CA LEU A 49 3.18 -5.10 8.31
C LEU A 49 3.58 -6.43 7.67
N SER A 50 3.90 -7.43 8.50
CA SER A 50 4.15 -8.80 8.00
C SER A 50 2.88 -9.39 7.39
N ASP A 51 3.02 -10.11 6.28
CA ASP A 51 1.92 -10.84 5.65
C ASP A 51 1.42 -12.02 6.49
N GLU A 52 2.24 -12.53 7.42
CA GLU A 52 1.86 -13.53 8.43
C GLU A 52 1.15 -12.94 9.66
N SER A 53 1.05 -11.61 9.77
CA SER A 53 0.36 -10.99 10.91
C SER A 53 -1.14 -11.29 10.87
N ASP A 54 -1.77 -11.44 12.04
CA ASP A 54 -3.23 -11.65 12.12
C ASP A 54 -4.01 -10.60 11.33
N ALA A 55 -3.56 -9.34 11.38
CA ALA A 55 -4.17 -8.24 10.64
C ALA A 55 -4.09 -8.40 9.11
N ALA A 56 -2.99 -8.97 8.59
CA ALA A 56 -2.82 -9.25 7.17
C ALA A 56 -3.65 -10.47 6.73
N LEU A 57 -3.61 -11.55 7.50
CA LEU A 57 -4.41 -12.76 7.23
C LEU A 57 -5.91 -12.46 7.24
N GLU A 58 -6.39 -11.70 8.23
CA GLU A 58 -7.78 -11.25 8.28
C GLU A 58 -8.16 -10.35 7.09
N LEU A 59 -7.23 -9.51 6.62
CA LEU A 59 -7.45 -8.67 5.44
C LEU A 59 -7.62 -9.52 4.17
N GLU A 60 -6.90 -10.63 4.06
CA GLU A 60 -7.05 -11.57 2.94
C GLU A 60 -8.43 -12.21 2.90
N GLU A 61 -9.00 -12.48 4.08
CA GLU A 61 -10.37 -12.99 4.27
C GLU A 61 -11.45 -11.89 4.10
N GLY A 62 -11.05 -10.64 3.86
CA GLY A 62 -11.96 -9.50 3.70
C GLY A 62 -12.49 -8.93 5.01
N LYS A 63 -11.91 -9.32 6.16
CA LYS A 63 -12.23 -8.75 7.47
C LYS A 63 -11.47 -7.44 7.65
N ARG A 64 -12.07 -6.52 8.41
CA ARG A 64 -11.43 -5.26 8.79
C ARG A 64 -10.91 -5.34 10.22
N HIS A 65 -9.60 -5.53 10.35
CA HIS A 65 -8.92 -5.49 11.64
C HIS A 65 -8.72 -4.04 12.10
N ALA A 66 -8.76 -3.78 13.42
CA ALA A 66 -8.63 -2.44 13.98
C ALA A 66 -7.32 -1.74 13.56
N VAL A 67 -6.22 -2.51 13.47
CA VAL A 67 -4.92 -2.00 13.01
C VAL A 67 -5.03 -1.47 11.58
N ILE A 68 -5.62 -2.23 10.66
CA ILE A 68 -5.79 -1.79 9.26
C ILE A 68 -6.63 -0.50 9.20
N GLN A 69 -7.70 -0.40 9.99
CA GLN A 69 -8.52 0.80 10.07
C GLN A 69 -7.72 2.02 10.54
N THR A 70 -6.85 1.87 11.53
CA THR A 70 -5.96 2.94 11.98
C THR A 70 -5.00 3.39 10.88
N LEU A 71 -4.48 2.47 10.06
CA LEU A 71 -3.55 2.79 8.97
C LEU A 71 -4.24 3.59 7.85
N ILE A 72 -5.44 3.17 7.43
CA ILE A 72 -6.19 3.86 6.37
C ILE A 72 -6.85 5.17 6.84
N ASN A 73 -6.98 5.37 8.16
CA ASN A 73 -7.36 6.67 8.72
C ASN A 73 -6.20 7.67 8.76
N GLY A 74 -4.97 7.23 8.43
CA GLY A 74 -3.78 8.06 8.36
C GLY A 74 -3.70 8.95 7.12
N GLU A 75 -2.52 9.53 6.89
CA GLU A 75 -2.28 10.35 5.70
C GLU A 75 -2.13 9.44 4.46
N PRO A 76 -2.98 9.59 3.42
CA PRO A 76 -2.79 8.88 2.18
C PRO A 76 -1.54 9.37 1.44
N MET A 77 -0.92 8.48 0.67
CA MET A 77 0.24 8.80 -0.15
C MET A 77 -0.13 9.86 -1.20
N LYS A 78 0.62 10.96 -1.20
CA LYS A 78 0.43 12.06 -2.17
C LYS A 78 0.88 11.60 -3.55
N ALA A 79 -0.06 11.65 -4.51
CA ALA A 79 0.15 11.27 -5.91
C ALA A 79 1.34 11.98 -6.59
N THR A 80 1.69 13.18 -6.12
CA THR A 80 2.75 14.04 -6.66
C THR A 80 4.16 13.70 -6.14
N LYS A 81 4.28 12.79 -5.16
CA LYS A 81 5.57 12.36 -4.60
C LYS A 81 5.99 11.01 -5.15
N THR A 82 7.28 10.72 -5.09
CA THR A 82 7.86 9.45 -5.52
C THR A 82 7.67 8.36 -4.48
N LEU A 83 7.79 7.10 -4.90
CA LEU A 83 7.81 5.97 -3.98
C LEU A 83 9.02 6.05 -3.06
N GLN A 84 10.19 6.45 -3.58
CA GLN A 84 11.40 6.67 -2.79
C GLN A 84 11.18 7.67 -1.64
N TYR A 85 10.45 8.76 -1.89
CA TYR A 85 10.09 9.73 -0.84
C TYR A 85 9.24 9.07 0.26
N TRP A 86 8.24 8.27 -0.09
CA TRP A 86 7.35 7.63 0.88
C TRP A 86 8.00 6.46 1.61
N LEU A 87 8.70 5.58 0.90
CA LEU A 87 9.26 4.34 1.43
C LEU A 87 10.55 4.55 2.23
N PHE A 88 11.37 5.54 1.87
CA PHE A 88 12.68 5.75 2.50
C PHE A 88 12.84 7.15 3.09
N GLY A 89 12.43 8.19 2.37
CA GLY A 89 12.66 9.58 2.80
C GLY A 89 11.81 10.00 4.01
N LYS A 90 10.51 9.73 3.95
CA LYS A 90 9.53 10.17 4.96
C LYS A 90 9.44 9.22 6.15
N THR A 91 9.44 7.92 5.90
CA THR A 91 9.32 6.89 6.93
C THR A 91 10.61 6.71 7.71
N LYS A 92 11.78 6.94 7.08
CA LYS A 92 13.11 6.57 7.61
C LYS A 92 13.19 5.10 8.05
N MET A 93 12.30 4.27 7.51
CA MET A 93 12.24 2.85 7.83
C MET A 93 13.35 2.12 7.09
N LEU A 94 13.74 0.97 7.64
CA LEU A 94 14.65 0.08 6.93
C LEU A 94 14.00 -0.35 5.61
N PRO A 95 14.82 -0.59 4.57
CA PRO A 95 14.32 -1.17 3.34
C PRO A 95 13.51 -2.42 3.66
N PRO A 96 12.34 -2.57 3.03
CA PRO A 96 11.52 -3.73 3.26
C PRO A 96 12.24 -5.03 2.92
N SER A 97 11.84 -6.11 3.60
CA SER A 97 12.25 -7.48 3.28
C SER A 97 11.18 -8.19 2.44
N THR A 98 11.44 -9.45 2.10
CA THR A 98 10.38 -10.36 1.66
C THR A 98 9.34 -10.54 2.79
N ASP A 99 8.14 -10.98 2.44
CA ASP A 99 7.08 -11.39 3.39
C ASP A 99 6.46 -10.22 4.19
N GLN A 100 6.36 -9.06 3.52
CA GLN A 100 5.82 -7.83 4.08
C GLN A 100 4.84 -7.15 3.11
N ILE A 101 3.78 -6.57 3.68
CA ILE A 101 2.87 -5.68 2.99
C ILE A 101 3.40 -4.25 3.14
N HIS A 102 3.56 -3.56 2.00
CA HIS A 102 4.09 -2.19 1.96
C HIS A 102 2.99 -1.13 1.84
N VAL A 103 1.95 -1.46 1.07
CA VAL A 103 0.91 -0.51 0.67
C VAL A 103 -0.45 -1.17 0.83
N LEU A 104 -1.36 -0.45 1.49
CA LEU A 104 -2.78 -0.75 1.50
C LEU A 104 -3.47 0.07 0.41
N VAL A 105 -4.32 -0.58 -0.38
CA VAL A 105 -5.11 0.04 -1.44
C VAL A 105 -6.55 0.13 -0.99
N VAL A 106 -7.12 1.34 -1.03
CA VAL A 106 -8.54 1.60 -0.76
C VAL A 106 -9.15 2.24 -2.00
N VAL A 107 -10.37 1.82 -2.32
CA VAL A 107 -11.19 2.31 -3.44
C VAL A 107 -12.34 3.14 -2.93
#